data_AF-A0A940FIL4-F1
#
_entry.id   AF-A0A940FIL4-F1
#
_cell.length_a   1.000
_cell.length_b   1.000
_cell.length_c   1.000
_cell.angle_alpha   90.00
_cell.angle_beta   90.00
_cell.angle_gamma   90.00
#
_symmetry.space_group_name_H-M   'P 1'
#
loop_
_entity.id
_entity.type
_entity.pdbx_description
1 polymer ?
#
loop_
_entity_poly.entity_id
_entity_poly.type
_entity_poly.pdbx_seq_one_letter_code
_entity_poly.pdbx_strand_id
1 'polypeptide(L)'
;RGFGNVVKVVVEFNKPIWKTGTAFIFSDTDIPTWWTQFPLTAFTLTGWAGGPMADRIANNSDTKLSEIALDSLSHIFEQPAAELQKQIVGLHVYNWKEYAESKGAYSYATTASEIARQTLNTPLDNTIFFAGEGLYDGQYSGTVEAALNRAKKAAQEILSVE
;
A
#
# COMPACT_ATOMS: atom_id res chain seq x y z
N ARG A 1 16.33 3.19 -7.84
CA ARG A 1 15.40 2.78 -6.76
C ARG A 1 14.39 1.80 -7.35
N GLY A 2 13.83 0.93 -6.52
CA GLY A 2 12.67 0.13 -6.92
C GLY A 2 11.39 0.89 -6.57
N PHE A 3 10.30 0.60 -7.29
CA PHE A 3 8.99 1.15 -6.98
C PHE A 3 8.00 0.00 -6.79
N GLY A 4 7.55 -0.17 -5.55
CA GLY A 4 6.81 -1.35 -5.11
C GLY A 4 5.33 -1.23 -5.40
N ASN A 5 4.69 -2.37 -5.65
CA ASN A 5 3.26 -2.46 -5.87
C ASN A 5 2.52 -2.94 -4.61
N VAL A 6 1.28 -2.48 -4.45
CA VAL A 6 0.37 -2.88 -3.39
C VAL A 6 -1.05 -2.98 -3.95
N VAL A 7 -1.74 -4.06 -3.59
CA VAL A 7 -3.20 -4.14 -3.65
C VAL A 7 -3.74 -4.12 -2.23
N LYS A 8 -4.64 -3.19 -1.95
CA LYS A 8 -5.42 -3.15 -0.70
C LYS A 8 -6.87 -3.47 -0.99
N VAL A 9 -7.52 -4.17 -0.07
CA VAL A 9 -8.97 -4.38 -0.10
C VAL A 9 -9.53 -4.01 1.26
N VAL A 10 -10.56 -3.17 1.29
CA VAL A 10 -11.27 -2.81 2.52
C VAL A 10 -12.62 -3.49 2.47
N VAL A 11 -12.89 -4.33 3.48
CA VAL A 11 -14.12 -5.13 3.57
C VAL A 11 -14.86 -4.72 4.83
N GLU A 12 -16.09 -4.28 4.67
CA GLU A 12 -17.01 -3.96 5.76
C GLU A 12 -18.03 -5.08 5.92
N PHE A 13 -18.24 -5.51 7.16
CA PHE A 13 -19.16 -6.57 7.54
C PHE A 13 -20.32 -6.01 8.39
N ASN A 14 -21.47 -6.69 8.34
CA ASN A 14 -22.61 -6.35 9.21
C ASN A 14 -22.42 -6.77 10.68
N LYS A 15 -21.42 -7.59 10.95
CA LYS A 15 -21.03 -8.08 12.29
C LYS A 15 -19.56 -8.49 12.28
N PRO A 16 -18.87 -8.54 13.43
CA PRO A 16 -17.49 -9.00 13.47
C PRO A 16 -17.45 -10.52 13.19
N ILE A 17 -16.49 -10.94 12.37
CA ILE A 17 -16.23 -12.37 12.07
C ILE A 17 -14.93 -12.88 12.70
N TRP A 18 -14.22 -12.03 13.43
CA TRP A 18 -12.98 -12.32 14.15
C TRP A 18 -13.17 -12.23 15.67
N LYS A 19 -12.19 -12.74 16.42
CA LYS A 19 -12.18 -12.68 17.88
C LYS A 19 -11.92 -11.25 18.39
N THR A 20 -12.51 -10.90 19.53
CA THR A 20 -12.23 -9.63 20.20
C THR A 20 -10.74 -9.53 20.55
N GLY A 21 -10.15 -8.35 20.32
CA GLY A 21 -8.72 -8.09 20.54
C GLY A 21 -7.81 -8.49 19.38
N THR A 22 -8.33 -9.07 18.30
CA THR A 22 -7.55 -9.32 17.08
C THR A 22 -7.16 -7.99 16.43
N ALA A 23 -5.87 -7.72 16.29
CA ALA A 23 -5.33 -6.58 15.54
C ALA A 23 -4.91 -6.98 14.11
N PHE A 24 -4.24 -8.12 13.97
CA PHE A 24 -3.74 -8.64 12.69
C PHE A 24 -4.09 -10.12 12.50
N ILE A 25 -4.22 -10.51 11.23
CA ILE A 25 -4.40 -11.89 10.77
C ILE A 25 -3.40 -12.10 9.62
N PHE A 26 -2.68 -13.21 9.66
CA PHE A 26 -1.71 -13.60 8.63
C PHE A 26 -2.06 -14.98 8.08
N SER A 27 -1.93 -15.15 6.77
CA SER A 27 -2.22 -16.40 6.05
C SER A 27 -1.30 -16.57 4.84
N ASP A 28 -1.45 -17.69 4.15
CA ASP A 28 -0.75 -18.05 2.91
C ASP A 28 -1.60 -17.82 1.63
N THR A 29 -2.77 -17.20 1.78
CA THR A 29 -3.66 -16.82 0.67
C THR A 29 -3.11 -15.66 -0.15
N ASP A 30 -3.68 -15.41 -1.33
CA ASP A 30 -3.21 -14.35 -2.24
C ASP A 30 -3.23 -12.94 -1.64
N ILE A 31 -4.18 -12.67 -0.73
CA ILE A 31 -4.14 -11.51 0.16
C ILE A 31 -3.77 -12.05 1.56
N PRO A 32 -2.49 -12.00 1.97
CA PRO A 32 -2.00 -12.74 3.12
C PRO A 32 -2.07 -11.96 4.44
N THR A 33 -2.19 -10.64 4.39
CA THR A 33 -2.17 -9.79 5.60
C THR A 33 -3.47 -9.04 5.73
N TRP A 34 -4.09 -9.15 6.89
CA TRP A 34 -5.32 -8.44 7.22
C TRP A 34 -5.19 -7.77 8.58
N TRP A 35 -5.72 -6.57 8.73
CA TRP A 35 -5.85 -5.93 10.03
C TRP A 35 -7.26 -5.40 10.27
N THR A 36 -7.63 -5.41 11.55
CA THR A 36 -8.86 -4.81 12.05
C THR A 36 -8.61 -3.33 12.37
N GLN A 37 -9.65 -2.62 12.80
CA GLN A 37 -9.50 -1.25 13.29
C GLN A 37 -9.15 -1.17 14.78
N PHE A 38 -8.68 -2.25 15.40
CA PHE A 38 -8.36 -2.28 16.84
C PHE A 38 -7.43 -1.10 17.25
N PRO A 39 -7.72 -0.39 18.36
CA PRO A 39 -8.74 -0.68 19.38
C PRO A 39 -10.13 -0.12 19.08
N LEU A 40 -10.36 0.47 17.91
CA LEU A 40 -11.68 0.95 17.51
C LEU A 40 -12.62 -0.23 17.24
N THR A 41 -13.87 -0.08 17.67
CA THR A 41 -14.93 -1.05 17.34
C THR A 41 -15.51 -0.70 15.98
N ALA A 42 -14.95 -1.31 14.93
CA ALA A 42 -15.48 -1.23 13.58
C ALA A 42 -15.45 -2.63 12.95
N PHE A 43 -16.45 -2.94 12.14
CA PHE A 43 -16.57 -4.23 11.45
C PHE A 43 -15.87 -4.18 10.10
N THR A 44 -14.66 -3.63 10.08
CA THR A 44 -13.87 -3.44 8.86
C THR A 44 -12.55 -4.19 8.95
N LEU A 45 -12.27 -5.02 7.95
CA LEU A 45 -10.95 -5.56 7.69
C LEU A 45 -10.29 -4.83 6.54
N THR A 46 -9.00 -4.54 6.67
CA THR A 46 -8.16 -4.12 5.55
C THR A 46 -7.21 -5.24 5.20
N GLY A 47 -7.38 -5.81 4.01
CA GLY A 47 -6.47 -6.75 3.39
C GLY A 47 -5.37 -6.03 2.62
N TRP A 48 -4.18 -6.62 2.63
CA TRP A 48 -3.00 -6.08 1.98
C TRP A 48 -2.18 -7.21 1.37
N ALA A 49 -1.89 -7.04 0.08
CA ALA A 49 -0.86 -7.77 -0.64
C ALA A 49 0.16 -6.76 -1.15
N GLY A 50 1.44 -7.00 -0.89
CA GLY A 50 2.53 -6.14 -1.37
C GLY A 50 3.60 -6.92 -2.12
N GLY A 51 4.36 -6.20 -2.95
CA GLY A 51 5.48 -6.74 -3.70
C GLY A 51 5.07 -7.94 -4.57
N PRO A 52 5.79 -9.08 -4.52
CA PRO A 52 5.50 -10.23 -5.38
C PRO A 52 4.07 -10.74 -5.29
N MET A 53 3.43 -10.67 -4.12
CA MET A 53 2.04 -11.11 -3.96
C MET A 53 1.08 -10.19 -4.71
N ALA A 54 1.29 -8.87 -4.60
CA ALA A 54 0.53 -7.88 -5.36
C ALA A 54 0.73 -8.07 -6.87
N ASP A 55 1.95 -8.31 -7.33
CA ASP A 55 2.27 -8.45 -8.75
C ASP A 55 1.56 -9.65 -9.40
N ARG A 56 1.30 -10.73 -8.65
CA ARG A 56 0.53 -11.88 -9.13
C ARG A 56 -0.92 -11.54 -9.43
N ILE A 57 -1.51 -10.61 -8.68
CA ILE A 57 -2.94 -10.31 -8.75
C ILE A 57 -3.26 -8.96 -9.39
N ALA A 58 -2.30 -8.03 -9.48
CA ALA A 58 -2.55 -6.63 -9.86
C ALA A 58 -3.02 -6.40 -11.30
N ASN A 59 -2.90 -7.37 -12.20
CA ASN A 59 -3.43 -7.23 -13.57
C ASN A 59 -4.91 -7.66 -13.69
N ASN A 60 -5.54 -8.05 -12.58
CA ASN A 60 -6.95 -8.41 -12.54
C ASN A 60 -7.84 -7.17 -12.41
N SER A 61 -9.09 -7.28 -12.87
CA SER A 61 -10.12 -6.25 -12.64
C SER A 61 -10.50 -6.16 -11.15
N ASP A 62 -11.07 -5.02 -10.74
CA ASP A 62 -11.56 -4.83 -9.37
C ASP A 62 -12.57 -5.90 -8.95
N THR A 63 -13.46 -6.34 -9.85
CA THR A 63 -14.36 -7.46 -9.59
C THR A 63 -13.59 -8.73 -9.27
N LYS A 64 -12.56 -9.06 -10.06
CA LYS A 64 -11.76 -10.27 -9.83
C LYS A 64 -10.90 -10.18 -8.57
N LEU A 65 -10.38 -8.99 -8.26
CA LEU A 65 -9.68 -8.72 -6.99
C LEU A 65 -10.62 -8.85 -5.79
N SER A 66 -11.89 -8.49 -5.94
CA SER A 66 -12.92 -8.68 -4.91
C SER A 66 -13.21 -10.17 -4.68
N GLU A 67 -13.26 -10.97 -5.74
CA GLU A 67 -13.39 -12.43 -5.62
C GLU A 67 -12.17 -13.05 -4.91
N ILE A 68 -10.95 -12.63 -5.26
CA ILE A 68 -9.71 -13.10 -4.62
C ILE A 68 -9.70 -12.75 -3.12
N ALA A 69 -10.20 -11.56 -2.77
CA ALA A 69 -10.33 -11.14 -1.38
C ALA A 69 -11.36 -12.00 -0.62
N LEU A 70 -12.52 -12.25 -1.22
CA LEU A 70 -13.54 -13.13 -0.64
C LEU A 70 -13.03 -14.56 -0.46
N ASP A 71 -12.32 -15.09 -1.46
CA ASP A 71 -11.71 -16.41 -1.41
C ASP A 71 -10.63 -16.50 -0.31
N SER A 72 -9.76 -15.48 -0.20
CA SER A 72 -8.78 -15.40 0.89
C SER A 72 -9.45 -15.45 2.26
N LEU A 73 -10.50 -14.64 2.47
CA LEU A 73 -11.24 -14.62 3.73
C LEU A 73 -12.01 -15.93 3.99
N SER A 74 -12.56 -16.55 2.94
CA SER A 74 -13.23 -17.85 3.01
C SER A 74 -12.28 -18.92 3.57
N HIS A 75 -11.04 -18.96 3.07
CA HIS A 75 -10.00 -19.87 3.56
C HIS A 75 -9.56 -19.53 5.00
N ILE A 76 -9.30 -18.25 5.29
CA ILE A 76 -8.85 -17.80 6.62
C ILE A 76 -9.86 -18.14 7.73
N PHE A 77 -11.15 -17.96 7.45
CA PHE A 77 -12.22 -18.16 8.44
C PHE A 77 -12.89 -19.53 8.33
N GLU A 78 -12.45 -20.39 7.41
CA GLU A 78 -13.03 -21.71 7.15
C GLU A 78 -14.56 -21.65 6.93
N GLN A 79 -15.03 -20.61 6.25
CA GLN A 79 -16.44 -20.39 5.93
C GLN A 79 -16.65 -20.43 4.42
N PRO A 80 -17.76 -20.99 3.91
CA PRO A 80 -18.08 -20.91 2.50
C PRO A 80 -18.19 -19.46 2.02
N ALA A 81 -17.54 -19.13 0.90
CA ALA A 81 -17.55 -17.80 0.30
C ALA A 81 -18.97 -17.21 0.14
N ALA A 82 -19.95 -18.04 -0.21
CA ALA A 82 -21.35 -17.63 -0.35
C ALA A 82 -21.99 -17.17 0.96
N GLU A 83 -21.63 -17.76 2.10
CA GLU A 83 -22.12 -17.34 3.42
C GLU A 83 -21.38 -16.11 3.93
N LEU A 84 -20.10 -15.98 3.60
CA LEU A 84 -19.31 -14.80 3.92
C LEU A 84 -19.80 -13.58 3.14
N GLN A 85 -20.14 -13.74 1.86
CA GLN A 85 -20.67 -12.67 1.01
C GLN A 85 -21.94 -12.04 1.58
N LYS A 86 -22.82 -12.83 2.23
CA LYS A 86 -24.04 -12.32 2.89
C LYS A 86 -23.76 -11.44 4.10
N GLN A 87 -22.55 -11.53 4.67
CA GLN A 87 -22.12 -10.74 5.82
C GLN A 87 -21.41 -9.46 5.40
N ILE A 88 -20.93 -9.37 4.14
CA ILE A 88 -20.25 -8.19 3.60
C ILE A 88 -21.28 -7.15 3.17
N VAL A 89 -21.13 -5.92 3.67
CA VAL A 89 -21.97 -4.77 3.30
C VAL A 89 -21.25 -3.80 2.37
N GLY A 90 -19.91 -3.84 2.35
CA GLY A 90 -19.08 -3.01 1.47
C GLY A 90 -17.74 -3.70 1.19
N LEU A 91 -17.26 -3.57 -0.04
CA LEU A 91 -15.93 -4.06 -0.45
C LEU A 91 -15.34 -3.09 -1.47
N HIS A 92 -14.16 -2.55 -1.15
CA HIS A 92 -13.44 -1.61 -2.01
C HIS A 92 -12.02 -2.09 -2.27
N VAL A 93 -11.62 -2.08 -3.54
CA VAL A 93 -10.29 -2.45 -3.99
C VAL A 93 -9.49 -1.18 -4.31
N TYR A 94 -8.23 -1.17 -3.91
CA TYR A 94 -7.25 -0.14 -4.24
C TYR A 94 -6.03 -0.81 -4.85
N ASN A 95 -5.92 -0.76 -6.17
CA ASN A 95 -4.82 -1.29 -6.93
C ASN A 95 -3.92 -0.14 -7.42
N TRP A 96 -2.87 0.15 -6.65
CA TRP A 96 -2.02 1.32 -6.87
C TRP A 96 -1.26 1.30 -8.20
N LYS A 97 -1.09 0.12 -8.81
CA LYS A 97 -0.45 -0.04 -10.12
C LYS A 97 -1.27 0.59 -11.26
N GLU A 98 -2.59 0.51 -11.17
CA GLU A 98 -3.50 0.94 -12.23
C GLU A 98 -3.70 2.46 -12.24
N TYR A 99 -3.47 3.14 -11.10
CA TYR A 99 -3.56 4.59 -11.02
C TYR A 99 -2.45 5.25 -11.83
N ALA A 100 -2.83 6.11 -12.78
CA ALA A 100 -1.92 6.71 -13.74
C ALA A 100 -0.90 7.64 -13.08
N GLU A 101 -1.29 8.25 -11.97
CA GLU A 101 -0.55 9.24 -11.20
C GLU A 101 0.48 8.62 -10.26
N SER A 102 0.32 7.33 -9.90
CA SER A 102 1.22 6.65 -8.97
C SER A 102 1.99 5.51 -9.62
N LYS A 103 1.37 4.67 -10.47
CA LYS A 103 1.99 3.49 -11.11
C LYS A 103 2.60 2.47 -10.13
N GLY A 104 2.12 2.47 -8.89
CA GLY A 104 2.63 1.70 -7.77
C GLY A 104 2.38 2.44 -6.46
N ALA A 105 2.85 1.88 -5.35
CA ALA A 105 2.56 2.35 -4.01
C ALA A 105 3.68 3.24 -3.44
N TYR A 106 4.88 2.70 -3.27
CA TYR A 106 6.00 3.42 -2.63
C TYR A 106 7.36 2.84 -3.02
N SER A 107 8.42 3.64 -2.90
CA SER A 107 9.77 3.18 -3.22
C SER A 107 10.31 2.13 -2.25
N TYR A 108 11.25 1.32 -2.74
CA TYR A 108 12.09 0.43 -1.92
C TYR A 108 13.55 0.50 -2.36
N ALA A 109 14.45 0.07 -1.46
CA ALA A 109 15.87 0.06 -1.72
C ALA A 109 16.28 -1.12 -2.64
N THR A 110 17.16 -0.81 -3.58
CA THR A 110 17.86 -1.72 -4.48
C THR A 110 19.36 -1.47 -4.34
N THR A 111 20.19 -2.36 -4.87
CA THR A 111 21.66 -2.18 -4.89
C THR A 111 22.10 -0.86 -5.54
N ALA A 112 21.34 -0.34 -6.50
CA ALA A 112 21.60 0.93 -7.18
C ALA A 112 20.95 2.16 -6.50
N SER A 113 20.28 2.00 -5.36
CA SER A 113 19.43 3.08 -4.81
C SER A 113 20.18 4.26 -4.24
N GLU A 114 21.38 4.07 -3.72
CA GLU A 114 22.21 5.16 -3.22
C GLU A 114 22.61 6.11 -4.36
N ILE A 115 23.22 5.57 -5.42
CA ILE A 115 23.63 6.33 -6.60
C ILE A 115 22.41 7.03 -7.24
N ALA A 116 21.32 6.28 -7.47
CA ALA A 116 20.10 6.85 -8.05
C ALA A 116 19.53 8.00 -7.20
N ARG A 117 19.57 7.89 -5.87
CA ARG A 117 19.12 8.96 -4.98
C ARG A 117 20.01 10.19 -5.07
N GLN A 118 21.34 10.02 -5.09
CA GLN A 118 22.27 11.14 -5.25
C GLN A 118 21.97 11.89 -6.56
N THR A 119 21.83 11.17 -7.67
CA THR A 119 21.49 11.77 -8.97
C THR A 119 20.15 12.49 -8.95
N LEU A 120 19.09 11.87 -8.43
CA LEU A 120 17.74 12.45 -8.41
C LEU A 120 17.59 13.60 -7.41
N ASN A 121 18.50 13.74 -6.44
CA ASN A 121 18.54 14.87 -5.52
C ASN A 121 19.32 16.06 -6.06
N THR A 122 20.01 15.94 -7.20
CA THR A 122 20.70 17.06 -7.83
C THR A 122 19.73 17.90 -8.65
N PRO A 123 19.60 19.21 -8.40
CA PRO A 123 18.78 20.10 -9.22
C PRO A 123 19.30 20.16 -10.66
N LEU A 124 18.39 20.31 -11.63
CA LEU A 124 18.75 20.56 -13.02
C LEU A 124 18.78 22.07 -13.27
N ASP A 125 19.96 22.58 -13.66
CA ASP A 125 20.24 23.98 -13.98
C ASP A 125 19.74 24.99 -12.91
N ASN A 126 19.76 24.58 -11.64
CA ASN A 126 19.19 25.35 -10.52
C ASN A 126 17.76 25.86 -10.77
N THR A 127 17.02 25.17 -11.65
CA THR A 127 15.69 25.59 -12.12
C THR A 127 14.65 24.52 -11.80
N ILE A 128 15.01 23.24 -11.97
CA ILE A 128 14.12 22.11 -11.68
C ILE A 128 14.65 21.36 -10.47
N PHE A 129 13.81 21.29 -9.43
CA PHE A 129 14.10 20.63 -8.16
C PHE A 129 13.17 19.43 -7.99
N PHE A 130 13.68 18.39 -7.32
CA PHE A 130 12.97 17.15 -7.12
C PHE A 130 12.69 16.90 -5.63
N ALA A 131 11.47 16.46 -5.32
CA ALA A 131 11.04 16.07 -3.99
C ALA A 131 10.19 14.79 -4.07
N GLY A 132 9.98 14.15 -2.92
CA GLY A 132 9.17 12.94 -2.80
C GLY A 132 9.81 11.91 -1.89
N GLU A 133 9.03 10.92 -1.46
CA GLU A 133 9.50 9.90 -0.51
C GLU A 133 10.76 9.17 -1.02
N GLY A 134 10.84 8.90 -2.32
CA GLY A 134 11.88 8.04 -2.89
C GLY A 134 13.25 8.71 -2.91
N LEU A 135 13.25 10.02 -2.69
CA LEU A 135 14.42 10.88 -2.65
C LEU A 135 14.98 11.03 -1.23
N TYR A 136 14.26 10.52 -0.22
CA TYR A 136 14.68 10.56 1.17
C TYR A 136 15.90 9.66 1.42
N ASP A 137 16.90 10.20 2.09
CA ASP A 137 18.20 9.59 2.39
C ASP A 137 18.27 8.91 3.76
N GLY A 138 17.23 9.02 4.59
CA GLY A 138 17.17 8.38 5.90
C GLY A 138 16.53 6.98 5.89
N GLN A 139 16.36 6.44 7.09
CA GLN A 139 15.95 5.05 7.36
C GLN A 139 14.47 4.72 7.10
N TYR A 140 13.61 5.72 6.91
CA TYR A 140 12.15 5.56 6.82
C TYR A 140 11.58 5.87 5.42
N SER A 141 12.25 5.42 4.35
CA SER A 141 11.77 5.58 2.96
C SER A 141 10.38 4.96 2.77
N GLY A 142 9.61 5.42 1.77
CA GLY A 142 8.27 4.90 1.50
C GLY A 142 7.19 5.37 2.47
N THR A 143 7.43 6.49 3.17
CA THR A 143 6.52 7.06 4.17
C THR A 143 6.07 8.48 3.79
N VAL A 144 4.98 8.94 4.39
CA VAL A 144 4.50 10.32 4.24
C VAL A 144 5.51 11.31 4.84
N GLU A 145 6.12 10.94 5.96
CA GLU A 145 7.13 11.72 6.66
C GLU A 145 8.39 11.92 5.80
N ALA A 146 8.81 10.88 5.08
CA ALA A 146 9.91 10.97 4.13
C ALA A 146 9.60 11.95 2.98
N ALA A 147 8.38 11.89 2.42
CA ALA A 147 7.95 12.84 1.40
C ALA A 147 7.95 14.28 1.93
N LEU A 148 7.39 14.51 3.12
CA LEU A 148 7.35 15.81 3.77
C LEU A 148 8.76 16.36 4.06
N ASN A 149 9.66 15.50 4.54
CA ASN A 149 11.05 15.89 4.78
C ASN A 149 11.72 16.35 3.48
N ARG A 150 11.58 15.58 2.40
CA ARG A 150 12.16 15.95 1.10
C ARG A 150 11.53 17.20 0.50
N ALA A 151 10.23 17.40 0.67
CA ALA A 151 9.59 18.64 0.23
C ALA A 151 10.20 19.88 0.93
N LYS A 152 10.44 19.81 2.25
CA LYS A 152 11.08 20.90 3.00
C LYS A 152 12.50 21.20 2.52
N LYS A 153 13.32 20.15 2.31
CA LYS A 153 14.69 20.30 1.78
C LYS A 153 14.69 20.94 0.38
N ALA A 154 13.84 20.46 -0.53
CA ALA A 154 13.74 21.03 -1.88
C ALA A 154 13.29 22.50 -1.87
N ALA A 155 12.36 22.88 -0.97
CA ALA A 155 11.97 24.28 -0.81
C ALA A 155 13.13 25.16 -0.31
N GLN A 156 13.99 24.66 0.57
CA GLN A 156 15.20 25.38 1.01
C GLN A 156 16.21 25.54 -0.12
N GLU A 157 16.40 24.50 -0.93
CA GLU A 157 17.26 24.54 -2.12
C GLU A 157 16.76 25.60 -3.13
N ILE A 158 15.45 25.64 -3.40
CA ILE A 158 14.83 26.66 -4.26
C ILE A 158 15.08 28.08 -3.73
N LEU A 159 14.89 28.30 -2.42
CA LEU A 159 15.09 29.62 -1.81
C LEU A 159 16.57 30.06 -1.76
N SER A 160 17.50 29.14 -2.02
CA SER A 160 18.94 29.42 -2.04
C SER A 160 19.50 29.73 -3.43
N VAL A 161 18.68 29.64 -4.48
CA VAL A 161 19.06 30.05 -5.83
C VAL A 161 19.01 31.58 -5.91
N GLU A 162 20.13 32.19 -6.34
CA GLU A 162 20.23 33.63 -6.64
C GLU A 162 19.60 34.00 -7.98
#